data_AF-A0A6N8FH06-F1
#
_entry.id   AF-A0A6N8FH06-F1
#
_cell.length_a   1.000
_cell.length_b   1.000
_cell.length_c   1.000
_cell.angle_alpha   90.00
_cell.angle_beta   90.00
_cell.angle_gamma   90.00
#
_symmetry.space_group_name_H-M   'P 1'
#
loop_
_entity.id
_entity.type
_entity.pdbx_description
1 polymer ?
#
loop_
_entity_poly.entity_id
_entity_poly.type
_entity_poly.pdbx_seq_one_letter_code
_entity_poly.pdbx_strand_id
1 'polypeptide(L)'
;MNNNRKAMILILIGLLFISLILNYKFYRTNQERNNYYTIYINDFFYEIKNSIEQLDLIIEGNNEIDLHREFSSLTEKLSNMDYMISRVPYYIDGMGGLSNFIGDALAVINRGTNYKGKYIPSFIDDQELNQQEIAYLRLMKEYFVSIYEQLVLEETGQLSESITKQQFIDIINENIFVLGKQDELLEEYIKYSKN
;
A
#
# COMPACT_ATOMS: atom_id res chain seq x y z
N MET A 1 25.28 54.57 27.28
CA MET A 1 24.49 53.39 27.69
C MET A 1 23.16 53.20 26.94
N ASN A 2 22.44 54.27 26.56
CA ASN A 2 21.14 54.16 25.87
C ASN A 2 21.18 53.59 24.44
N ASN A 3 22.22 53.89 23.66
CA ASN A 3 22.29 53.43 22.25
C ASN A 3 22.53 51.90 22.15
N ASN A 4 23.36 51.33 23.02
CA ASN A 4 23.62 49.89 23.02
C ASN A 4 22.37 49.08 23.43
N ARG A 5 21.57 49.60 24.38
CA ARG A 5 20.27 48.99 24.74
C ARG A 5 19.26 49.06 23.59
N LYS A 6 19.16 50.20 22.90
CA LYS A 6 18.30 50.33 21.71
C LYS A 6 18.73 49.39 20.58
N ALA A 7 20.03 49.30 20.31
CA ALA A 7 20.57 48.36 19.33
C ALA A 7 20.28 46.91 19.70
N MET A 8 20.46 46.53 20.96
CA MET A 8 20.12 45.18 21.45
C MET A 8 18.63 44.87 21.31
N ILE A 9 17.74 45.82 21.64
CA ILE A 9 16.29 45.66 21.47
C ILE A 9 15.93 45.47 19.99
N LEU A 10 16.52 46.26 19.09
CA LEU A 10 16.29 46.12 17.64
C LEU A 10 16.78 44.75 17.12
N ILE A 11 17.92 44.26 17.60
CA ILE A 11 18.42 42.92 17.27
C ILE A 11 17.46 41.84 17.77
N LEU A 12 16.97 41.94 19.01
CA LEU A 12 16.03 40.98 19.58
C LEU A 12 14.69 40.97 18.83
N ILE A 13 14.18 42.15 18.44
CA ILE A 13 12.99 42.27 17.59
C ILE A 13 13.25 41.59 16.24
N GLY A 14 14.41 41.85 15.62
CA GLY A 14 14.80 41.20 14.36
C GLY A 14 14.85 39.68 14.46
N LEU A 15 15.44 39.14 15.53
CA LEU A 15 15.50 37.70 15.80
C LEU A 15 14.10 37.10 16.04
N LEU A 16 13.23 37.82 16.76
CA LEU A 16 11.84 37.42 16.95
C LEU A 16 11.09 37.31 15.61
N PHE A 17 11.26 38.31 14.74
CA PHE A 17 10.66 38.28 13.40
C PHE A 17 11.17 37.12 12.54
N ILE A 18 12.48 36.85 12.56
CA ILE A 18 13.05 35.69 11.85
C ILE A 18 12.48 34.38 12.41
N SER A 19 12.42 34.23 13.74
CA SER A 19 11.85 33.06 14.40
C SER A 19 10.37 32.84 14.03
N LEU A 20 9.57 33.90 13.99
CA LEU A 20 8.17 33.83 13.59
C LEU A 20 8.01 33.38 12.13
N ILE A 21 8.82 33.92 11.21
CA ILE A 21 8.80 33.53 9.79
C ILE A 21 9.18 32.05 9.63
N LEU A 22 10.22 31.58 10.34
CA LEU A 22 10.65 30.19 10.28
C LEU A 22 9.59 29.25 10.87
N ASN A 23 9.02 29.59 12.03
CA ASN A 23 7.93 28.82 12.65
C ASN A 23 6.68 28.76 11.76
N TYR A 24 6.31 29.87 11.12
CA TYR A 24 5.18 29.89 10.19
C TYR A 24 5.43 29.01 8.97
N LYS A 25 6.62 29.10 8.36
CA LYS A 25 7.00 28.20 7.25
C LYS A 25 6.96 26.74 7.68
N PHE A 26 7.53 26.42 8.85
CA PHE A 26 7.53 25.06 9.39
C PHE A 26 6.11 24.54 9.63
N TYR A 27 5.25 25.34 10.25
CA TYR A 27 3.84 25.00 10.48
C TYR A 27 3.10 24.73 9.17
N ARG A 28 3.26 25.62 8.18
CA ARG A 28 2.64 25.47 6.86
C ARG A 28 3.11 24.20 6.14
N THR A 29 4.42 23.94 6.13
CA THR A 29 4.98 22.73 5.51
C THR A 29 4.45 21.46 6.20
N ASN A 30 4.28 21.47 7.53
CA ASN A 30 3.70 20.33 8.24
C ASN A 30 2.21 20.13 7.91
N GLN A 31 1.43 21.21 7.76
CA GLN A 31 0.04 21.09 7.29
C GLN A 31 -0.02 20.52 5.86
N GLU A 32 0.80 21.03 4.94
CA GLU A 32 0.84 20.53 3.56
C GLU A 32 1.22 19.03 3.53
N ARG A 33 2.25 18.62 4.28
CA ARG A 33 2.65 17.20 4.44
C ARG A 33 1.54 16.34 5.05
N ASN A 34 0.72 16.87 5.96
CA ASN A 34 -0.41 16.11 6.53
C ASN A 34 -1.53 15.95 5.50
N ASN A 35 -1.85 16.99 4.74
CA ASN A 35 -2.87 16.90 3.68
C ASN A 35 -2.48 15.88 2.61
N TYR A 36 -1.22 15.89 2.15
CA TYR A 36 -0.74 14.88 1.20
C TYR A 36 -0.79 13.46 1.75
N TYR A 37 -0.48 13.29 3.04
CA TYR A 37 -0.59 12.00 3.70
C TYR A 37 -2.05 11.52 3.76
N THR A 38 -3.00 12.39 4.12
CA THR A 38 -4.43 12.06 4.18
C THR A 38 -4.97 11.63 2.81
N ILE A 39 -4.58 12.33 1.73
CA ILE A 39 -4.95 11.94 0.36
C ILE A 39 -4.35 10.56 0.03
N TYR A 40 -3.05 10.40 0.30
CA TYR A 40 -2.33 9.15 0.02
C TYR A 40 -2.96 7.93 0.72
N ILE A 41 -3.25 8.00 2.02
CA ILE A 41 -3.83 6.88 2.76
C ILE A 41 -5.25 6.56 2.29
N ASN A 42 -6.02 7.59 1.94
CA ASN A 42 -7.37 7.43 1.42
C ASN A 42 -7.35 6.71 0.06
N ASP A 43 -6.47 7.13 -0.85
CA ASP A 43 -6.30 6.47 -2.14
C ASP A 43 -5.86 5.00 -1.93
N PHE A 44 -4.93 4.75 -1.01
CA PHE A 44 -4.43 3.40 -0.73
C PHE A 44 -5.53 2.48 -0.18
N PHE A 45 -6.35 3.01 0.74
CA PHE A 45 -7.49 2.32 1.31
C PHE A 45 -8.50 1.90 0.22
N TYR A 46 -8.82 2.80 -0.71
CA TYR A 46 -9.73 2.49 -1.81
C TYR A 46 -9.12 1.51 -2.81
N GLU A 47 -7.83 1.60 -3.12
CA GLU A 47 -7.16 0.61 -3.98
C GLU A 47 -7.17 -0.80 -3.37
N ILE A 48 -6.94 -0.93 -2.06
CA ILE A 48 -7.07 -2.21 -1.34
C ILE A 48 -8.51 -2.73 -1.44
N LYS A 49 -9.50 -1.89 -1.13
CA LYS A 49 -10.92 -2.26 -1.20
C LYS A 49 -11.33 -2.72 -2.60
N ASN A 50 -11.00 -1.94 -3.62
CA ASN A 50 -11.30 -2.25 -5.00
C ASN A 50 -10.59 -3.54 -5.46
N SER A 51 -9.40 -3.82 -4.94
CA SER A 51 -8.68 -5.07 -5.23
C SER A 51 -9.35 -6.28 -4.57
N ILE A 52 -9.89 -6.15 -3.36
CA ILE A 52 -10.69 -7.20 -2.71
C ILE A 52 -11.94 -7.50 -3.56
N GLU A 53 -12.69 -6.47 -3.95
CA GLU A 53 -13.89 -6.62 -4.79
C GLU A 53 -13.55 -7.27 -6.15
N GLN A 54 -12.43 -6.87 -6.76
CA GLN A 54 -11.95 -7.46 -8.00
C GLN A 54 -11.56 -8.94 -7.84
N LEU A 55 -10.96 -9.31 -6.70
CA LEU A 55 -10.62 -10.69 -6.40
C LEU A 55 -11.88 -11.53 -6.16
N ASP A 56 -12.89 -11.00 -5.48
CA ASP A 56 -14.18 -11.67 -5.32
C ASP A 56 -14.81 -11.95 -6.70
N LEU A 57 -14.82 -10.96 -7.60
CA LEU A 57 -15.32 -11.15 -8.96
C LEU A 57 -14.56 -12.24 -9.72
N ILE A 58 -13.23 -12.27 -9.62
CA ILE A 58 -12.40 -13.27 -10.31
C ILE A 58 -12.60 -14.68 -9.71
N ILE A 59 -12.64 -14.80 -8.38
CA ILE A 59 -12.70 -16.08 -7.66
C ILE A 59 -14.10 -16.69 -7.69
N GLU A 60 -15.14 -15.88 -7.59
CA GLU A 60 -16.54 -16.31 -7.49
C GLU A 60 -17.29 -16.16 -8.83
N GLY A 61 -16.66 -15.54 -9.82
CA GLY A 61 -17.23 -15.31 -11.13
C GLY A 61 -17.65 -16.61 -11.81
N ASN A 62 -18.87 -16.61 -12.36
CA ASN A 62 -19.35 -17.68 -13.22
C ASN A 62 -18.65 -17.60 -14.60
N ASN A 63 -18.84 -18.61 -15.45
CA ASN A 63 -18.30 -18.69 -16.83
C ASN A 63 -18.67 -17.51 -17.78
N GLU A 64 -19.39 -16.49 -17.30
CA GLU A 64 -19.81 -15.31 -18.06
C GLU A 64 -18.87 -14.10 -17.90
N ILE A 65 -17.87 -14.17 -17.02
CA ILE A 65 -16.90 -13.07 -16.85
C ILE A 65 -15.74 -13.19 -17.85
N ASP A 66 -15.32 -12.05 -18.40
CA ASP A 66 -14.11 -11.97 -19.21
C ASP A 66 -12.88 -11.94 -18.28
N LEU A 67 -12.35 -13.12 -17.94
CA LEU A 67 -11.22 -13.26 -17.03
C LEU A 67 -10.00 -12.43 -17.45
N HIS A 68 -9.75 -12.28 -18.76
CA HIS A 68 -8.63 -11.48 -19.24
C HIS A 68 -8.81 -10.00 -18.87
N ARG A 69 -10.01 -9.47 -19.06
CA ARG A 69 -10.35 -8.09 -18.64
C ARG A 69 -10.24 -7.94 -17.12
N GLU A 70 -10.76 -8.90 -16.37
CA GLU A 70 -10.74 -8.85 -14.90
C GLU A 70 -9.32 -8.92 -14.34
N PHE A 71 -8.44 -9.79 -14.89
CA PHE A 71 -7.02 -9.81 -14.53
C PHE A 71 -6.27 -8.54 -14.96
N SER A 72 -6.59 -7.96 -16.12
CA SER A 72 -6.03 -6.67 -16.53
C SER A 72 -6.39 -5.56 -15.52
N SER A 73 -7.67 -5.54 -15.09
CA SER A 73 -8.18 -4.62 -14.07
C SER A 73 -7.52 -4.85 -12.69
N LEU A 74 -7.29 -6.11 -12.30
CA LEU A 74 -6.58 -6.47 -11.06
C LEU A 74 -5.13 -6.02 -11.11
N THR A 75 -4.41 -6.34 -12.19
CA THR A 75 -2.98 -6.02 -12.33
C THR A 75 -2.72 -4.51 -12.37
N GLU A 76 -3.63 -3.71 -12.93
CA GLU A 76 -3.58 -2.24 -12.83
C GLU A 76 -3.67 -1.77 -11.37
N LYS A 77 -4.62 -2.28 -10.59
CA LYS A 77 -4.77 -1.95 -9.16
C LYS A 77 -3.56 -2.37 -8.35
N LEU A 78 -3.06 -3.59 -8.56
CA LEU A 78 -1.84 -4.08 -7.90
C LEU A 78 -0.62 -3.21 -8.27
N SER A 79 -0.50 -2.80 -9.54
CA SER A 79 0.58 -1.90 -9.98
C SER A 79 0.46 -0.52 -9.34
N ASN A 80 -0.75 0.01 -9.18
CA ASN A 80 -0.97 1.27 -8.48
C ASN A 80 -0.56 1.14 -7.01
N MET A 81 -0.98 0.07 -6.33
CA MET A 81 -0.58 -0.18 -4.94
C MET A 81 0.93 -0.35 -4.78
N ASP A 82 1.58 -1.17 -5.61
CA ASP A 82 3.04 -1.34 -5.61
C ASP A 82 3.76 0.00 -5.80
N TYR A 83 3.28 0.82 -6.74
CA TYR A 83 3.78 2.17 -6.94
C TYR A 83 3.57 3.07 -5.71
N MET A 84 2.39 3.05 -5.10
CA MET A 84 2.10 3.81 -3.88
C MET A 84 3.03 3.42 -2.73
N ILE A 85 3.21 2.11 -2.52
CA ILE A 85 4.08 1.52 -1.49
C ILE A 85 5.54 1.95 -1.72
N SER A 86 6.02 1.90 -2.96
CA SER A 86 7.37 2.34 -3.32
C SER A 86 7.61 3.83 -3.00
N ARG A 87 6.53 4.62 -2.93
CA ARG A 87 6.58 6.06 -2.64
C ARG A 87 6.33 6.43 -1.19
N VAL A 88 6.04 5.46 -0.32
CA VAL A 88 5.87 5.74 1.12
C VAL A 88 7.02 6.57 1.71
N PRO A 89 8.30 6.33 1.37
CA PRO A 89 9.41 7.13 1.90
C PRO A 89 9.32 8.65 1.62
N TYR A 90 8.57 9.08 0.59
CA TYR A 90 8.38 10.51 0.29
C TYR A 90 7.35 11.19 1.21
N TYR A 91 6.38 10.41 1.70
CA TYR A 91 5.30 10.90 2.56
C TYR A 91 5.58 10.62 4.04
N ILE A 92 6.44 9.63 4.31
CA ILE A 92 6.71 9.08 5.62
C ILE A 92 8.21 8.77 5.72
N ASP A 93 8.92 9.54 6.56
CA ASP A 93 10.35 9.35 6.80
C ASP A 93 10.58 8.01 7.54
N GLY A 94 11.52 7.17 7.08
CA GLY A 94 11.94 5.95 7.79
C GLY A 94 11.46 4.61 7.23
N MET A 95 10.68 4.61 6.14
CA MET A 95 10.43 3.38 5.36
C MET A 95 11.47 3.19 4.27
N GLY A 96 11.88 1.95 3.99
CA GLY A 96 12.82 1.66 2.91
C GLY A 96 12.96 0.19 2.54
N GLY A 97 12.85 -0.07 1.23
CA GLY A 97 13.72 -0.99 0.49
C GLY A 97 13.51 -2.50 0.64
N LEU A 98 12.48 -2.96 1.34
CA LEU A 98 12.16 -4.38 1.41
C LEU A 98 11.31 -4.80 0.21
N SER A 99 11.43 -6.06 -0.23
CA SER A 99 10.48 -6.60 -1.21
C SER A 99 9.09 -6.56 -0.60
N ASN A 100 8.09 -6.26 -1.44
CA ASN A 100 6.70 -6.23 -1.03
C ASN A 100 5.95 -7.32 -1.81
N PHE A 101 5.09 -8.05 -1.11
CA PHE A 101 4.42 -9.19 -1.74
C PHE A 101 3.47 -8.78 -2.88
N ILE A 102 3.02 -7.52 -2.92
CA ILE A 102 2.09 -7.02 -3.95
C ILE A 102 2.78 -6.96 -5.31
N GLY A 103 3.97 -6.36 -5.38
CA GLY A 103 4.79 -6.36 -6.59
C GLY A 103 5.20 -7.77 -7.02
N ASP A 104 5.50 -8.65 -6.06
CA ASP A 104 5.78 -10.06 -6.34
C ASP A 104 4.56 -10.80 -6.89
N ALA A 105 3.37 -10.59 -6.32
CA ALA A 105 2.14 -11.19 -6.80
C ALA A 105 1.73 -10.68 -8.18
N LEU A 106 1.90 -9.38 -8.44
CA LEU A 106 1.73 -8.78 -9.76
C LEU A 106 2.62 -9.46 -10.80
N ALA A 107 3.87 -9.75 -10.44
CA ALA A 107 4.80 -10.47 -11.31
C ALA A 107 4.33 -11.91 -11.59
N VAL A 108 3.89 -12.65 -10.56
CA VAL A 108 3.38 -14.02 -10.75
C VAL A 108 2.18 -14.04 -11.68
N ILE A 109 1.20 -13.16 -11.45
CA ILE A 109 -0.03 -13.09 -12.24
C ILE A 109 0.28 -12.77 -13.71
N ASN A 110 1.15 -11.80 -13.99
CA ASN A 110 1.43 -11.33 -15.35
C ASN A 110 2.39 -12.21 -16.17
N ARG A 111 3.40 -12.80 -15.53
CA ARG A 111 4.52 -13.46 -16.24
C ARG A 111 4.86 -14.85 -15.70
N GLY A 112 4.20 -15.29 -14.63
CA GLY A 112 4.58 -16.51 -13.92
C GLY A 112 5.91 -16.37 -13.16
N THR A 113 6.35 -17.48 -12.57
CA THR A 113 7.62 -17.56 -11.85
C THR A 113 8.14 -18.99 -11.76
N ASN A 114 9.40 -19.17 -11.36
CA ASN A 114 9.94 -20.46 -10.95
C ASN A 114 10.14 -20.47 -9.43
N TYR A 115 9.55 -21.44 -8.74
CA TYR A 115 9.66 -21.57 -7.28
C TYR A 115 9.98 -23.01 -6.90
N LYS A 116 11.07 -23.20 -6.13
CA LYS A 116 11.56 -24.52 -5.68
C LYS A 116 11.64 -25.58 -6.80
N GLY A 117 12.03 -25.15 -8.00
CA GLY A 117 12.16 -26.02 -9.18
C GLY A 117 10.86 -26.35 -9.91
N LYS A 118 9.72 -25.79 -9.50
CA LYS A 118 8.44 -25.86 -10.21
C LYS A 118 8.15 -24.56 -10.93
N TYR A 119 7.71 -24.65 -12.18
CA TYR A 119 7.22 -23.50 -12.94
C TYR A 119 5.77 -23.22 -12.57
N ILE A 120 5.46 -21.98 -12.27
CA ILE A 120 4.11 -21.45 -12.04
C ILE A 120 3.81 -20.54 -13.24
N PRO A 121 2.86 -20.89 -14.12
CA PRO A 121 2.53 -20.09 -15.29
C PRO A 121 1.87 -18.76 -14.91
N SER A 122 1.81 -17.85 -15.88
CA SER A 122 0.98 -16.65 -15.81
C SER A 122 -0.49 -17.03 -15.70
N PHE A 123 -1.26 -16.27 -14.92
CA PHE A 123 -2.68 -16.55 -14.69
C PHE A 123 -3.55 -15.98 -15.83
N ILE A 124 -2.95 -15.20 -16.74
CA ILE A 124 -3.63 -14.49 -17.81
C ILE A 124 -3.69 -15.32 -19.10
N ASP A 125 -2.85 -16.35 -19.23
CA ASP A 125 -2.58 -17.01 -20.51
C ASP A 125 -3.72 -17.95 -20.95
N ASP A 126 -4.34 -18.66 -20.00
CA ASP A 126 -5.21 -19.81 -20.30
C ASP A 126 -6.72 -19.50 -20.22
N GLN A 127 -7.12 -18.24 -19.93
CA GLN A 127 -8.51 -17.76 -19.80
C GLN A 127 -9.45 -18.61 -18.90
N GLU A 128 -8.88 -19.49 -18.08
CA GLU A 128 -9.59 -20.33 -17.13
C GLU A 128 -8.86 -20.27 -15.79
N LEU A 129 -9.61 -20.37 -14.70
CA LEU A 129 -9.07 -20.43 -13.34
C LEU A 129 -9.00 -21.88 -12.88
N ASN A 130 -7.80 -22.39 -12.66
CA ASN A 130 -7.60 -23.68 -12.02
C ASN A 130 -7.62 -23.57 -10.49
N GLN A 131 -7.68 -24.72 -9.81
CA GLN A 131 -7.72 -24.76 -8.34
C GLN A 131 -6.49 -24.13 -7.68
N GLN A 132 -5.31 -24.24 -8.31
CA GLN A 132 -4.07 -23.67 -7.80
C GLN A 132 -4.12 -22.14 -7.80
N GLU A 133 -4.58 -21.53 -8.90
CA GLU A 133 -4.75 -20.08 -9.03
C GLU A 133 -5.82 -19.56 -8.09
N ILE A 134 -6.96 -20.25 -7.98
CA ILE A 134 -8.02 -19.89 -7.03
C ILE A 134 -7.48 -19.88 -5.59
N ALA A 135 -6.69 -20.90 -5.20
CA ALA A 135 -6.10 -20.96 -3.87
C ALA A 135 -5.12 -19.79 -3.62
N TYR A 136 -4.26 -19.49 -4.61
CA TYR A 136 -3.35 -18.35 -4.56
C TYR A 136 -4.11 -17.02 -4.39
N LEU A 137 -5.12 -16.78 -5.23
CA LEU A 137 -5.89 -15.53 -5.22
C LEU A 137 -6.72 -15.37 -3.93
N ARG A 138 -7.22 -16.48 -3.36
CA ARG A 138 -7.92 -16.45 -2.07
C ARG A 138 -7.00 -16.05 -0.93
N LEU A 139 -5.80 -16.63 -0.84
CA LEU A 139 -4.83 -16.25 0.19
C LEU A 139 -4.38 -14.79 0.02
N MET A 140 -4.18 -14.34 -1.22
CA MET A 140 -3.90 -12.92 -1.50
C MET A 140 -5.05 -12.02 -1.04
N LYS A 141 -6.30 -12.42 -1.29
CA LYS A 141 -7.49 -11.70 -0.81
C LYS A 141 -7.50 -11.62 0.72
N GLU A 142 -7.20 -12.72 1.42
CA GLU A 142 -7.13 -12.75 2.88
C GLU A 142 -6.11 -11.74 3.42
N TYR A 143 -4.95 -11.61 2.78
CA TYR A 143 -3.98 -10.58 3.16
C TYR A 143 -4.51 -9.15 2.94
N PHE A 144 -5.21 -8.89 1.84
CA PHE A 144 -5.82 -7.58 1.60
C PHE A 144 -6.95 -7.27 2.58
N VAL A 145 -7.80 -8.25 2.89
CA VAL A 145 -8.84 -8.12 3.91
C VAL A 145 -8.23 -7.80 5.26
N SER A 146 -7.17 -8.49 5.66
CA SER A 146 -6.48 -8.22 6.93
C SER A 146 -5.92 -6.80 7.00
N ILE A 147 -5.36 -6.27 5.90
CA ILE A 147 -4.91 -4.87 5.81
C ILE A 147 -6.11 -3.92 5.88
N TYR A 148 -7.17 -4.20 5.12
CA TYR A 148 -8.39 -3.38 5.08
C TYR A 148 -9.05 -3.27 6.46
N GLU A 149 -9.19 -4.37 7.17
CA GLU A 149 -9.78 -4.42 8.52
C GLU A 149 -9.00 -3.59 9.54
N GLN A 150 -7.68 -3.50 9.40
CA GLN A 150 -6.84 -2.63 10.24
C GLN A 150 -6.99 -1.14 9.86
N LEU A 151 -7.45 -0.84 8.64
CA LEU A 151 -7.62 0.52 8.15
C LEU A 151 -9.06 1.06 8.33
N VAL A 152 -10.05 0.17 8.35
CA VAL A 152 -11.46 0.54 8.31
C VAL A 152 -12.01 0.93 9.67
N LEU A 153 -12.94 1.89 9.68
CA LEU A 153 -13.85 2.11 10.79
C LEU A 153 -15.04 1.16 10.63
N GLU A 154 -15.14 0.15 11.51
CA GLU A 154 -16.14 -0.93 11.44
C GLU A 154 -17.57 -0.41 11.21
N GLU A 155 -17.93 0.72 11.83
CA GLU A 155 -19.28 1.28 11.78
C GLU A 155 -19.68 1.83 10.40
N THR A 156 -18.72 2.34 9.63
CA THR A 156 -19.00 3.08 8.38
C THR A 156 -18.44 2.39 7.14
N GLY A 157 -17.51 1.44 7.29
CA GLY A 157 -16.79 0.88 6.15
C GLY A 157 -15.88 1.88 5.45
N GLN A 158 -15.58 3.02 6.09
CA GLN A 158 -14.69 4.07 5.58
C GLN A 158 -13.34 3.98 6.27
N LEU A 159 -12.32 4.65 5.71
CA LEU A 159 -11.03 4.80 6.38
C LEU A 159 -11.24 5.43 7.77
N SER A 160 -10.63 4.84 8.79
CA SER A 160 -10.73 5.36 10.14
C SER A 160 -10.05 6.73 10.27
N GLU A 161 -10.84 7.73 10.70
CA GLU A 161 -10.38 9.11 10.94
C GLU A 161 -9.24 9.20 11.98
N SER A 162 -9.08 8.14 12.79
CA SER A 162 -8.09 8.07 13.87
C SER A 162 -6.74 7.50 13.43
N ILE A 163 -6.59 7.05 12.17
CA ILE A 163 -5.33 6.44 11.73
C ILE A 163 -4.22 7.48 11.65
N THR A 164 -3.29 7.33 12.58
CA THR A 164 -2.06 8.10 12.60
C THR A 164 -1.07 7.58 11.55
N LYS A 165 -0.11 8.42 11.17
CA LYS A 165 1.03 8.06 10.32
C LYS A 165 1.76 6.82 10.82
N GLN A 166 2.00 6.74 12.13
CA GLN A 166 2.72 5.61 12.71
C GLN A 166 1.92 4.31 12.63
N GLN A 167 0.62 4.34 12.93
CA GLN A 167 -0.23 3.15 12.80
C GLN A 167 -0.26 2.64 11.36
N PHE A 168 -0.38 3.54 10.38
CA PHE A 168 -0.29 3.12 8.97
C PHE A 168 1.06 2.50 8.64
N ILE A 169 2.17 3.06 9.15
CA ILE A 169 3.50 2.47 8.97
C ILE A 169 3.57 1.05 9.51
N ASP A 170 3.07 0.87 10.73
CA ASP A 170 3.11 -0.41 11.42
C ASP A 170 2.30 -1.45 10.63
N ILE A 171 1.09 -1.08 10.18
CA ILE A 171 0.24 -1.94 9.31
C ILE A 171 0.99 -2.36 8.04
N ILE A 172 1.60 -1.43 7.32
CA ILE A 172 2.31 -1.74 6.06
C ILE A 172 3.53 -2.62 6.32
N ASN A 173 4.30 -2.37 7.38
CA ASN A 173 5.46 -3.19 7.72
C ASN A 173 5.07 -4.61 8.16
N GLU A 174 4.00 -4.74 8.96
CA GLU A 174 3.50 -6.02 9.48
C GLU A 174 2.77 -6.85 8.43
N ASN A 175 2.28 -6.23 7.35
CA ASN A 175 1.44 -6.92 6.38
C ASN A 175 1.97 -6.95 4.95
N ILE A 176 2.81 -6.00 4.54
CA ILE A 176 3.23 -5.85 3.14
C ILE A 176 4.73 -6.14 2.96
N PHE A 177 5.58 -5.57 3.81
CA PHE A 177 7.04 -5.74 3.75
C PHE A 177 7.54 -6.97 4.53
N VAL A 178 6.69 -7.99 4.68
CA VAL A 178 7.00 -9.20 5.45
C VAL A 178 7.76 -10.20 4.58
N LEU A 179 8.97 -10.53 5.00
CA LEU A 179 9.75 -11.62 4.39
C LEU A 179 8.97 -12.94 4.51
N GLY A 180 8.79 -13.64 3.40
CA GLY A 180 8.11 -14.94 3.34
C GLY A 180 6.65 -14.91 2.91
N LYS A 181 5.96 -13.75 2.93
CA LYS A 181 4.56 -13.69 2.45
C LYS A 181 4.41 -14.07 0.96
N GLN A 182 5.40 -13.71 0.14
CA GLN A 182 5.46 -14.19 -1.25
C GLN A 182 5.55 -15.72 -1.30
N ASP A 183 6.42 -16.31 -0.47
CA ASP A 183 6.61 -17.76 -0.44
C ASP A 183 5.33 -18.48 0.01
N GLU A 184 4.58 -17.93 0.98
CA GLU A 184 3.29 -18.46 1.42
C GLU A 184 2.27 -18.53 0.25
N LEU A 185 2.19 -17.49 -0.58
CA LEU A 185 1.32 -17.50 -1.77
C LEU A 185 1.73 -18.61 -2.75
N LEU A 186 3.03 -18.74 -3.03
CA LEU A 186 3.56 -19.73 -3.96
C LEU A 186 3.42 -21.16 -3.41
N GLU A 187 3.58 -21.35 -2.10
CA GLU A 187 3.35 -22.62 -1.42
C GLU A 187 1.88 -23.02 -1.46
N GLU A 188 0.96 -22.08 -1.24
CA GLU A 188 -0.48 -22.35 -1.32
C GLU A 188 -0.89 -22.72 -2.75
N TYR A 189 -0.31 -22.11 -3.79
CA TYR A 189 -0.50 -22.56 -5.19
C TYR A 189 -0.05 -24.02 -5.39
N ILE A 190 1.16 -24.36 -4.94
CA ILE A 190 1.76 -25.67 -5.17
C ILE A 190 1.03 -26.78 -4.41
N LYS A 191 0.46 -26.49 -3.24
CA LYS A 191 -0.31 -27.45 -2.43
C LYS A 191 -1.47 -28.09 -3.20
N TYR A 192 -2.05 -27.40 -4.17
CA TYR A 192 -3.12 -27.91 -5.02
C TYR A 192 -2.63 -28.42 -6.39
N SER A 193 -1.31 -28.37 -6.65
CA SER A 193 -0.76 -29.10 -7.80
C SER A 193 -0.93 -30.59 -7.54
N LYS A 194 -1.83 -31.25 -8.28
CA LYS A 194 -2.00 -32.71 -8.20
C LYS A 194 -0.63 -33.36 -8.44
N ASN A 195 -0.24 -34.30 -7.56
CA ASN A 195 0.86 -35.23 -7.84
C ASN A 195 0.52 -36.12 -9.04
#